data_AF-A0A8H3B0Z6-F1
#
_entry.id   AF-A0A8H3B0Z6-F1
#
_cell.length_a   1.000
_cell.length_b   1.000
_cell.length_c   1.000
_cell.angle_alpha   90.00
_cell.angle_beta   90.00
_cell.angle_gamma   90.00
#
_symmetry.space_group_name_H-M   'P 1'
#
loop_
_entity.id
_entity.type
_entity.pdbx_description
1 polymer ?
#
loop_
_entity_poly.entity_id
_entity_poly.type
_entity_poly.pdbx_seq_one_letter_code
_entity_poly.pdbx_strand_id
1 'polypeptide(L)'
;MRDIRTLLLTCSLALLQLTAASEISTLGSGKCKSIEVRKEWRSFSKPEKKAWIDAVNCLNRTPRSGKLNPPVNTTEYGPFNFIVPISPEGTYYDELVYTHMNLNPIIHFTGLFLPFHRLYTHEWTNALRSQCGYKGVAPYWAWEYDSADIEHSPIWDTDPVYGLGGFGDPDDDHIVKTGGLNLTLTYPAKHKLRRQFQPRPFTGLPGGENILPNITFTPAEIKALLAQPEGNFTAFHAYMEQFIGMHGAIHGITGGDLAGRCPRGSDATNCPIDGAPTFSSNEPLFHLHHGNVDRLWWLWQEKSRSNKFAFHGGSVQDISQIAQYPNGVAPWLKKTDLIPGAGMFKSISIQDSLDTRKPPFCYVYDR
;
A
#
# COMPACT_ATOMS: atom_id res chain seq x y z
N MET A 1 80.65 -16.11 17.42
CA MET A 1 80.49 -17.04 16.28
C MET A 1 79.04 -17.49 16.24
N ARG A 2 78.36 -17.20 15.13
CA ARG A 2 77.06 -17.72 14.63
C ARG A 2 75.81 -17.40 15.47
N ASP A 3 75.02 -16.40 15.10
CA ASP A 3 73.97 -16.38 14.05
C ASP A 3 72.87 -17.43 14.23
N ILE A 4 71.63 -16.96 14.45
CA ILE A 4 70.45 -17.25 13.62
C ILE A 4 69.41 -16.15 13.89
N ARG A 5 69.11 -15.37 12.85
CA ARG A 5 68.03 -14.39 12.78
C ARG A 5 66.72 -15.11 12.45
N THR A 6 65.65 -14.82 13.19
CA THR A 6 64.27 -15.10 12.75
C THR A 6 63.59 -13.78 12.47
N LEU A 7 63.22 -13.60 11.20
CA LEU A 7 62.58 -12.44 10.61
C LEU A 7 61.07 -12.57 10.83
N LEU A 8 60.44 -11.64 11.55
CA LEU A 8 58.98 -11.46 11.54
C LEU A 8 58.69 -10.07 10.98
N LEU A 9 58.40 -10.03 9.68
CA LEU A 9 57.82 -8.86 9.00
C LEU A 9 56.34 -8.77 9.42
N THR A 10 55.97 -7.77 10.21
CA THR A 10 54.57 -7.38 10.40
C THR A 10 54.17 -6.39 9.30
N CYS A 11 53.46 -6.88 8.30
CA CYS A 11 52.87 -6.05 7.26
C CYS A 11 51.66 -5.30 7.85
N SER A 12 51.80 -3.98 8.07
CA SER A 12 50.70 -3.12 8.51
C SER A 12 49.90 -2.69 7.28
N LEU A 13 48.83 -3.41 6.93
CA LEU A 13 47.82 -2.90 6.01
C LEU A 13 46.95 -1.88 6.74
N ALA A 14 47.14 -0.60 6.43
CA ALA A 14 46.18 0.43 6.77
C ALA A 14 44.90 0.21 5.94
N LEU A 15 43.81 -0.21 6.58
CA LEU A 15 42.48 -0.17 5.98
C LEU A 15 42.07 1.30 5.83
N LEU A 16 42.09 1.83 4.61
CA LEU A 16 41.29 3.00 4.27
C LEU A 16 39.82 2.59 4.31
N GLN A 17 39.11 2.96 5.37
CA GLN A 17 37.66 2.95 5.36
C GLN A 17 37.18 4.14 4.52
N LEU A 18 36.72 3.86 3.29
CA LEU A 18 35.87 4.80 2.57
C LEU A 18 34.51 4.84 3.28
N THR A 19 34.32 5.83 4.14
CA THR A 19 32.98 6.21 4.59
C THR A 19 32.32 6.99 3.44
N ALA A 20 31.50 6.30 2.65
CA ALA A 20 30.54 6.99 1.80
C ALA A 20 29.51 7.66 2.72
N ALA A 21 29.73 8.95 3.02
CA ALA A 21 28.73 9.77 3.67
C ALA A 21 27.53 9.88 2.71
N SER A 22 26.45 9.16 3.00
CA SER A 22 25.18 9.35 2.34
C SER A 22 24.69 10.77 2.63
N GLU A 23 24.57 11.61 1.61
CA GLU A 23 23.93 12.91 1.73
C GLU A 23 22.47 12.71 2.16
N ILE A 24 22.18 12.93 3.45
CA ILE A 24 20.83 13.03 3.97
C ILE A 24 20.27 14.38 3.48
N SER A 25 19.74 14.41 2.25
CA SER A 25 19.00 15.57 1.76
C SER A 25 17.64 15.62 2.48
N THR A 26 17.46 16.56 3.40
CA THR A 26 16.17 16.83 4.06
C THR A 26 15.18 17.45 3.07
N LEU A 27 14.40 16.60 2.39
CA LEU A 27 13.36 17.03 1.44
C LEU A 27 12.26 17.87 2.10
N GLY A 28 12.10 17.81 3.43
CA GLY A 28 11.07 18.52 4.19
C GLY A 28 11.29 20.02 4.44
N SER A 29 12.36 20.64 3.94
CA SER A 29 12.66 22.06 4.20
C SER A 29 12.06 23.05 3.18
N GLY A 30 11.52 22.57 2.07
CA GLY A 30 10.96 23.40 0.99
C GLY A 30 9.51 23.86 1.23
N LYS A 31 9.11 24.93 0.55
CA LYS A 31 7.68 25.28 0.38
C LYS A 31 7.14 24.63 -0.89
N CYS A 32 5.93 24.10 -0.82
CA CYS A 32 5.22 23.61 -2.00
C CYS A 32 5.01 24.74 -3.00
N LYS A 33 5.31 24.48 -4.28
CA LYS A 33 5.05 25.43 -5.38
C LYS A 33 3.55 25.60 -5.61
N SER A 34 2.80 24.52 -5.50
CA SER A 34 1.35 24.45 -5.58
C SER A 34 0.86 23.34 -4.66
N ILE A 35 -0.39 23.45 -4.20
CA ILE A 35 -1.06 22.39 -3.46
C ILE A 35 -2.09 21.75 -4.41
N GLU A 36 -1.94 20.46 -4.71
CA GLU A 36 -2.96 19.71 -5.45
C GLU A 36 -4.12 19.33 -4.53
N VAL A 37 -5.33 19.21 -5.10
CA VAL A 37 -6.51 18.71 -4.39
C VAL A 37 -6.82 17.33 -4.94
N ARG A 38 -6.59 16.29 -4.15
CA ARG A 38 -7.01 14.91 -4.44
C ARG A 38 -8.53 14.85 -4.36
N LYS A 39 -9.13 14.06 -5.26
CA LYS A 39 -10.56 14.10 -5.54
C LYS A 39 -11.21 12.74 -5.31
N GLU A 40 -12.45 12.76 -4.86
CA GLU A 40 -13.30 11.56 -4.80
C GLU A 40 -13.63 11.07 -6.23
N TRP A 41 -13.60 9.76 -6.47
CA TRP A 41 -13.79 9.18 -7.82
C TRP A 41 -15.07 9.63 -8.54
N ARG A 42 -16.18 9.85 -7.83
CA ARG A 42 -17.45 10.33 -8.40
C ARG A 42 -17.38 11.79 -8.83
N SER A 43 -16.45 12.59 -8.29
CA SER A 43 -16.25 13.98 -8.70
C SER A 43 -15.37 14.13 -9.94
N PHE A 44 -14.71 13.05 -10.39
CA PHE A 44 -14.00 13.04 -11.66
C PHE A 44 -15.00 13.11 -12.83
N SER A 45 -14.72 14.00 -13.77
CA SER A 45 -15.36 14.01 -15.09
C SER A 45 -15.00 12.75 -15.88
N LYS A 46 -15.83 12.37 -16.86
CA LYS A 46 -15.55 11.21 -17.74
C LYS A 46 -14.15 11.26 -18.39
N PRO A 47 -13.67 12.43 -18.90
CA PRO A 47 -12.28 12.53 -19.39
C PRO A 47 -11.22 12.31 -18.32
N GLU A 48 -11.41 12.80 -17.09
CA GLU A 48 -10.46 12.56 -15.99
C GLU A 48 -10.41 11.07 -15.61
N LYS A 49 -11.58 10.41 -15.51
CA LYS A 49 -11.66 8.95 -15.27
C LYS A 49 -10.94 8.16 -16.35
N LYS A 50 -11.23 8.46 -17.63
CA LYS A 50 -10.56 7.83 -18.77
C LYS A 50 -9.04 8.04 -18.71
N ALA A 51 -8.58 9.26 -18.44
CA ALA A 51 -7.15 9.57 -18.40
C ALA A 51 -6.40 8.79 -17.30
N TRP A 52 -7.06 8.55 -16.15
CA TRP A 52 -6.49 7.69 -15.10
C TRP A 52 -6.43 6.23 -15.55
N ILE A 53 -7.51 5.68 -16.11
CA ILE A 53 -7.59 4.30 -16.62
C ILE A 53 -6.55 4.05 -17.73
N ASP A 54 -6.43 4.98 -18.68
CA ASP A 54 -5.43 4.92 -19.76
C ASP A 54 -4.00 4.86 -19.19
N ALA A 55 -3.70 5.67 -18.17
CA ALA A 55 -2.40 5.70 -17.53
C ALA A 55 -2.09 4.39 -16.77
N VAL A 56 -3.08 3.81 -16.09
CA VAL A 56 -2.95 2.52 -15.41
C VAL A 56 -2.68 1.39 -16.42
N ASN A 57 -3.45 1.34 -17.51
CA ASN A 57 -3.23 0.39 -18.60
C ASN A 57 -1.86 0.56 -19.25
N CYS A 58 -1.40 1.79 -19.42
CA CYS A 58 -0.05 2.09 -19.91
C CYS A 58 1.01 1.56 -18.95
N LEU A 59 0.87 1.81 -17.64
CA LEU A 59 1.88 1.42 -16.65
C LEU A 59 2.04 -0.10 -16.57
N ASN A 60 0.95 -0.85 -16.73
CA ASN A 60 0.94 -2.32 -16.82
C ASN A 60 1.55 -2.87 -18.13
N ARG A 61 1.93 -2.01 -19.07
CA ARG A 61 2.67 -2.36 -20.29
C ARG A 61 4.06 -1.72 -20.35
N THR A 62 4.35 -0.79 -19.45
CA THR A 62 5.64 -0.12 -19.38
C THR A 62 6.72 -1.15 -19.01
N PRO A 63 7.83 -1.24 -19.76
CA PRO A 63 8.94 -2.10 -19.39
C PRO A 63 9.44 -1.83 -17.98
N ARG A 64 9.97 -2.85 -17.34
CA ARG A 64 10.63 -2.73 -16.03
C ARG A 64 11.67 -1.62 -16.06
N SER A 65 11.79 -0.93 -14.94
CA SER A 65 12.85 0.06 -14.73
C SER A 65 14.18 -0.59 -14.37
N GLY A 66 14.16 -1.82 -13.84
CA GLY A 66 15.34 -2.51 -13.30
C GLY A 66 15.86 -1.91 -12.00
N LYS A 67 15.05 -1.09 -11.32
CA LYS A 67 15.42 -0.42 -10.05
C LYS A 67 14.95 -1.16 -8.81
N LEU A 68 14.03 -2.11 -8.96
CA LEU A 68 13.47 -2.89 -7.85
C LEU A 68 14.61 -3.56 -7.08
N ASN A 69 14.72 -3.21 -5.80
CA ASN A 69 15.69 -3.73 -4.86
C ASN A 69 14.96 -4.06 -3.54
N PRO A 70 14.36 -5.27 -3.43
CA PRO A 70 13.55 -5.65 -2.28
C PRO A 70 14.43 -5.83 -1.01
N PRO A 71 14.20 -5.05 0.07
CA PRO A 71 15.09 -5.07 1.22
C PRO A 71 14.75 -6.14 2.27
N VAL A 72 13.57 -6.75 2.20
CA VAL A 72 13.10 -7.71 3.21
C VAL A 72 13.39 -9.14 2.76
N ASN A 73 14.08 -9.91 3.61
CA ASN A 73 14.17 -11.35 3.45
C ASN A 73 12.88 -12.01 3.94
N THR A 74 11.93 -12.23 3.04
CA THR A 74 10.58 -12.73 3.38
C THR A 74 10.59 -14.17 3.91
N THR A 75 11.67 -14.92 3.70
CA THR A 75 11.83 -16.27 4.25
C THR A 75 11.94 -16.30 5.78
N GLU A 76 12.31 -15.17 6.39
CA GLU A 76 12.36 -15.01 7.86
C GLU A 76 10.98 -14.74 8.48
N TYR A 77 9.97 -14.51 7.64
CA TYR A 77 8.61 -14.21 8.06
C TYR A 77 7.69 -15.36 7.66
N GLY A 78 7.37 -16.25 8.60
CA GLY A 78 6.57 -17.45 8.35
C GLY A 78 5.31 -17.23 7.50
N PRO A 79 4.45 -16.22 7.80
CA PRO A 79 3.26 -15.90 7.02
C PRO A 79 3.51 -15.26 5.64
N PHE A 80 4.77 -15.09 5.22
CA PHE A 80 5.15 -14.40 3.98
C PHE A 80 6.29 -15.10 3.21
N ASN A 81 6.72 -16.27 3.67
CA ASN A 81 7.79 -17.06 3.04
C ASN A 81 7.40 -17.63 1.66
N PHE A 82 6.16 -17.38 1.20
CA PHE A 82 5.61 -17.79 -0.08
C PHE A 82 5.60 -16.68 -1.15
N ILE A 83 6.17 -15.50 -0.85
CA ILE A 83 6.34 -14.46 -1.86
C ILE A 83 7.21 -15.02 -2.99
N VAL A 84 6.61 -15.16 -4.16
CA VAL A 84 7.25 -15.69 -5.37
C VAL A 84 8.42 -14.81 -5.81
N PRO A 85 9.44 -15.35 -6.51
CA PRO A 85 10.53 -14.55 -7.04
C PRO A 85 10.07 -13.47 -8.03
N ILE A 86 10.88 -12.42 -8.18
CA ILE A 86 10.65 -11.37 -9.19
C ILE A 86 10.63 -12.01 -10.58
N SER A 87 9.56 -11.78 -11.35
CA SER A 87 9.46 -12.26 -12.72
C SER A 87 10.32 -11.41 -13.68
N PRO A 88 11.17 -12.03 -14.52
CA PRO A 88 11.91 -11.32 -15.57
C PRO A 88 11.01 -10.67 -16.62
N GLU A 89 9.82 -11.22 -16.85
CA GLU A 89 8.82 -10.76 -17.82
C GLU A 89 7.83 -9.73 -17.26
N GLY A 90 7.98 -9.34 -15.99
CA GLY A 90 7.13 -8.33 -15.36
C GLY A 90 7.24 -6.95 -16.00
N THR A 91 6.40 -6.03 -15.56
CA THR A 91 6.33 -4.63 -16.02
C THR A 91 6.71 -3.65 -14.91
N TYR A 92 6.75 -2.35 -15.21
CA TYR A 92 6.93 -1.32 -14.17
C TYR A 92 5.82 -1.41 -13.10
N TYR A 93 4.59 -1.68 -13.53
CA TYR A 93 3.46 -1.94 -12.62
C TYR A 93 3.76 -3.11 -11.68
N ASP A 94 4.24 -4.23 -12.23
CA ASP A 94 4.57 -5.41 -11.43
C ASP A 94 5.74 -5.14 -10.46
N GLU A 95 6.69 -4.26 -10.78
CA GLU A 95 7.75 -3.84 -9.85
C GLU A 95 7.18 -3.02 -8.66
N LEU A 96 6.17 -2.18 -8.90
CA LEU A 96 5.46 -1.48 -7.83
C LEU A 96 4.60 -2.43 -6.99
N VAL A 97 3.95 -3.42 -7.60
CA VAL A 97 3.22 -4.47 -6.87
C VAL A 97 4.18 -5.27 -5.99
N TYR A 98 5.31 -5.70 -6.55
CA TYR A 98 6.31 -6.48 -5.82
C TYR A 98 6.91 -5.70 -4.65
N THR A 99 7.03 -4.38 -4.77
CA THR A 99 7.43 -3.51 -3.65
C THR A 99 6.50 -3.69 -2.45
N HIS A 100 5.18 -3.68 -2.68
CA HIS A 100 4.20 -3.92 -1.63
C HIS A 100 4.25 -5.37 -1.12
N MET A 101 4.36 -6.36 -2.02
CA MET A 101 4.50 -7.77 -1.64
C MET A 101 5.68 -7.98 -0.69
N ASN A 102 6.89 -7.53 -1.07
CA ASN A 102 8.10 -7.74 -0.28
C ASN A 102 8.07 -7.00 1.06
N LEU A 103 7.53 -5.78 1.07
CA LEU A 103 7.47 -4.95 2.28
C LEU A 103 6.30 -5.32 3.20
N ASN A 104 5.35 -6.13 2.74
CA ASN A 104 4.14 -6.52 3.47
C ASN A 104 4.38 -6.86 4.97
N PRO A 105 5.40 -7.68 5.33
CA PRO A 105 5.64 -8.07 6.73
C PRO A 105 5.96 -6.91 7.69
N ILE A 106 6.38 -5.76 7.15
CA ILE A 106 6.81 -4.61 7.96
C ILE A 106 5.94 -3.36 7.74
N ILE A 107 4.95 -3.40 6.84
CA ILE A 107 4.06 -2.26 6.52
C ILE A 107 2.61 -2.48 6.92
N HIS A 108 2.24 -3.64 7.47
CA HIS A 108 0.89 -3.90 7.99
C HIS A 108 0.94 -4.27 9.46
N PHE A 109 0.01 -3.73 10.24
CA PHE A 109 -0.03 -3.88 11.69
C PHE A 109 1.29 -3.45 12.36
N THR A 110 1.94 -2.44 11.77
CA THR A 110 3.18 -1.82 12.26
C THR A 110 3.03 -0.30 12.22
N GLY A 111 3.94 0.43 12.87
CA GLY A 111 3.96 1.89 12.78
C GLY A 111 4.19 2.42 11.36
N LEU A 112 4.63 1.59 10.40
CA LEU A 112 4.82 2.00 9.02
C LEU A 112 3.53 1.99 8.18
N PHE A 113 2.43 1.40 8.64
CA PHE A 113 1.20 1.26 7.85
C PHE A 113 0.73 2.59 7.22
N LEU A 114 0.40 3.58 8.03
CA LEU A 114 -0.08 4.87 7.52
C LEU A 114 1.00 5.65 6.72
N PRO A 115 2.24 5.82 7.23
CA PRO A 115 3.30 6.50 6.47
C PRO A 115 3.62 5.85 5.12
N PHE A 116 3.75 4.52 5.09
CA PHE A 116 4.07 3.78 3.86
C PHE A 116 2.96 3.91 2.83
N HIS A 117 1.70 3.64 3.20
CA HIS A 117 0.60 3.66 2.23
C HIS A 117 0.32 5.07 1.68
N ARG A 118 0.56 6.12 2.49
CA ARG A 118 0.57 7.51 2.03
C ARG A 118 1.63 7.73 0.94
N LEU A 119 2.87 7.34 1.22
CA LEU A 119 3.98 7.47 0.27
C LEU A 119 3.73 6.62 -0.99
N TYR A 120 3.32 5.37 -0.83
CA TYR A 120 3.07 4.44 -1.92
C TYR A 120 1.98 4.94 -2.88
N THR A 121 0.86 5.46 -2.36
CA THR A 121 -0.20 6.04 -3.20
C THR A 121 0.26 7.31 -3.92
N HIS A 122 1.08 8.14 -3.27
CA HIS A 122 1.67 9.31 -3.90
C HIS A 122 2.64 8.93 -5.03
N GLU A 123 3.56 8.01 -4.77
CA GLU A 123 4.56 7.57 -5.73
C GLU A 123 3.96 6.75 -6.87
N TRP A 124 2.89 6.00 -6.63
CA TRP A 124 2.11 5.39 -7.70
C TRP A 124 1.57 6.43 -8.68
N THR A 125 0.99 7.51 -8.17
CA THR A 125 0.48 8.61 -9.00
C THR A 125 1.62 9.30 -9.75
N ASN A 126 2.80 9.45 -9.13
CA ASN A 126 3.99 9.97 -9.80
C ASN A 126 4.55 9.01 -10.86
N ALA A 127 4.40 7.69 -10.68
CA ALA A 127 4.72 6.70 -11.70
C ALA A 127 3.79 6.85 -12.91
N LEU A 128 2.48 6.98 -12.71
CA LEU A 128 1.52 7.27 -13.79
C LEU A 128 1.89 8.56 -14.55
N ARG A 129 2.33 9.60 -13.84
CA ARG A 129 2.75 10.89 -14.42
C ARG A 129 4.02 10.76 -15.24
N SER A 130 5.05 10.11 -14.68
CA SER A 130 6.39 10.05 -15.26
C SER A 130 6.50 9.01 -16.38
N GLN A 131 5.82 7.87 -16.26
CA GLN A 131 5.89 6.78 -17.24
C GLN A 131 4.81 6.90 -18.31
N CYS A 132 3.63 7.43 -17.96
CA CYS A 132 2.45 7.37 -18.82
C CYS A 132 1.80 8.74 -19.09
N GLY A 133 2.45 9.83 -18.69
CA GLY A 133 2.01 11.18 -19.01
C GLY A 133 0.72 11.62 -18.34
N TYR A 134 0.22 10.90 -17.33
CA TYR A 134 -0.95 11.28 -16.55
C TYR A 134 -0.78 12.71 -16.00
N LYS A 135 -1.82 13.54 -16.08
CA LYS A 135 -1.80 14.95 -15.62
C LYS A 135 -2.76 15.23 -14.47
N GLY A 136 -3.58 14.24 -14.10
CA GLY A 136 -4.54 14.39 -13.02
C GLY A 136 -3.93 14.21 -11.63
N VAL A 137 -4.80 14.11 -10.65
CA VAL A 137 -4.50 13.90 -9.23
C VAL A 137 -4.75 12.44 -8.83
N ALA A 138 -4.26 12.05 -7.65
CA ALA A 138 -4.63 10.76 -7.08
C ALA A 138 -6.14 10.74 -6.75
N PRO A 139 -6.91 9.76 -7.26
CA PRO A 139 -8.29 9.56 -6.85
C PRO A 139 -8.38 8.88 -5.48
N TYR A 140 -9.53 9.00 -4.82
CA TYR A 140 -9.90 8.13 -3.71
C TYR A 140 -11.36 7.68 -3.83
N TRP A 141 -11.68 6.57 -3.16
CA TRP A 141 -13.04 6.05 -3.06
C TRP A 141 -13.57 6.25 -1.64
N ALA A 142 -14.54 7.16 -1.46
CA ALA A 142 -15.25 7.31 -0.19
C ALA A 142 -16.28 6.19 0.01
N TRP A 143 -15.78 5.01 0.35
CA TRP A 143 -16.58 3.79 0.55
C TRP A 143 -17.64 3.93 1.65
N GLU A 144 -17.48 4.89 2.58
CA GLU A 144 -18.49 5.18 3.59
C GLU A 144 -19.84 5.63 3.02
N TYR A 145 -19.86 6.17 1.80
CA TYR A 145 -21.11 6.54 1.12
C TYR A 145 -21.79 5.36 0.42
N ASP A 146 -21.11 4.22 0.33
CA ASP A 146 -21.59 3.03 -0.35
C ASP A 146 -21.87 1.89 0.65
N SER A 147 -21.71 2.12 1.96
CA SER A 147 -21.85 1.08 3.00
C SER A 147 -23.24 0.45 3.06
N ALA A 148 -24.28 1.14 2.61
CA ALA A 148 -25.64 0.61 2.58
C ALA A 148 -25.84 -0.43 1.46
N ASP A 149 -25.15 -0.26 0.33
CA ASP A 149 -25.25 -1.12 -0.85
C ASP A 149 -23.96 -1.03 -1.68
N ILE A 150 -22.93 -1.71 -1.19
CA ILE A 150 -21.61 -1.68 -1.82
C ILE A 150 -21.57 -2.54 -3.08
N GLU A 151 -22.43 -3.56 -3.20
CA GLU A 151 -22.53 -4.40 -4.40
C GLU A 151 -22.98 -3.60 -5.63
N HIS A 152 -23.86 -2.62 -5.43
CA HIS A 152 -24.36 -1.74 -6.50
C HIS A 152 -23.75 -0.33 -6.45
N SER A 153 -22.59 -0.17 -5.80
CA SER A 153 -21.88 1.11 -5.77
C SER A 153 -21.58 1.63 -7.19
N PRO A 154 -21.68 2.94 -7.45
CA PRO A 154 -21.24 3.56 -8.71
C PRO A 154 -19.74 3.38 -9.02
N ILE A 155 -18.94 2.86 -8.09
CA ILE A 155 -17.55 2.47 -8.34
C ILE A 155 -17.46 1.35 -9.40
N TRP A 156 -18.49 0.48 -9.47
CA TRP A 156 -18.62 -0.64 -10.42
C TRP A 156 -19.18 -0.20 -11.79
N ASP A 157 -18.74 0.96 -12.26
CA ASP A 157 -19.12 1.50 -13.58
C ASP A 157 -18.56 0.60 -14.69
N THR A 158 -19.45 0.03 -15.51
CA THR A 158 -19.13 -0.93 -16.57
C THR A 158 -18.79 -0.28 -17.91
N ASP A 159 -18.85 1.05 -18.01
CA ASP A 159 -18.54 1.78 -19.24
C ASP A 159 -17.13 1.43 -19.76
N PRO A 160 -16.99 0.98 -21.02
CA PRO A 160 -15.73 0.43 -21.54
C PRO A 160 -14.62 1.47 -21.72
N VAL A 161 -14.90 2.76 -21.52
CA VAL A 161 -13.95 3.86 -21.73
C VAL A 161 -13.52 4.48 -20.41
N TYR A 162 -14.46 4.75 -19.51
CA TYR A 162 -14.17 5.47 -18.26
C TYR A 162 -14.68 4.77 -16.99
N GLY A 163 -15.24 3.57 -17.12
CA GLY A 163 -15.64 2.73 -16.00
C GLY A 163 -14.48 1.88 -15.47
N LEU A 164 -14.47 1.60 -14.17
CA LEU A 164 -13.49 0.70 -13.56
C LEU A 164 -13.82 -0.78 -13.78
N GLY A 165 -14.98 -1.10 -14.34
CA GLY A 165 -15.50 -2.46 -14.48
C GLY A 165 -16.28 -2.91 -13.24
N GLY A 166 -17.18 -3.86 -13.43
CA GLY A 166 -17.93 -4.49 -12.34
C GLY A 166 -17.19 -5.68 -11.70
N PHE A 167 -17.96 -6.54 -11.04
CA PHE A 167 -17.47 -7.86 -10.63
C PHE A 167 -17.21 -8.75 -11.84
N GLY A 168 -16.33 -9.73 -11.67
CA GLY A 168 -15.90 -10.60 -12.75
C GLY A 168 -16.74 -11.86 -12.92
N ASP A 169 -16.50 -12.53 -14.04
CA ASP A 169 -17.26 -13.67 -14.51
C ASP A 169 -16.99 -14.93 -13.66
N PRO A 170 -17.97 -15.46 -12.90
CA PRO A 170 -17.76 -16.64 -12.05
C PRO A 170 -17.38 -17.91 -12.81
N ASP A 171 -17.74 -18.00 -14.09
CA ASP A 171 -17.39 -19.15 -14.93
C ASP A 171 -15.98 -19.02 -15.53
N ASP A 172 -15.39 -17.83 -15.47
CA ASP A 172 -14.04 -17.54 -15.96
C ASP A 172 -13.14 -16.87 -14.92
N ASP A 173 -12.90 -17.59 -13.81
CA ASP A 173 -11.97 -17.21 -12.74
C ASP A 173 -12.25 -15.83 -12.14
N HIS A 174 -13.51 -15.40 -12.14
CA HIS A 174 -13.92 -14.06 -11.73
C HIS A 174 -13.17 -12.94 -12.46
N ILE A 175 -12.77 -13.16 -13.72
CA ILE A 175 -12.12 -12.16 -14.55
C ILE A 175 -13.10 -11.02 -14.86
N VAL A 176 -12.67 -9.78 -14.65
CA VAL A 176 -13.43 -8.58 -15.00
C VAL A 176 -13.53 -8.47 -16.53
N LYS A 177 -14.76 -8.43 -17.06
CA LYS A 177 -15.05 -8.36 -18.52
C LYS A 177 -15.55 -6.99 -18.99
N THR A 178 -15.75 -6.06 -18.07
CA THR A 178 -16.35 -4.74 -18.31
C THR A 178 -15.41 -3.62 -17.86
N GLY A 179 -15.72 -2.37 -18.19
CA GLY A 179 -14.85 -1.24 -17.86
C GLY A 179 -13.70 -1.05 -18.84
N GLY A 180 -12.90 0.00 -18.62
CA GLY A 180 -11.77 0.36 -19.46
C GLY A 180 -10.43 -0.26 -19.04
N LEU A 181 -10.35 -0.96 -17.90
CA LEU A 181 -9.12 -1.62 -17.44
C LEU A 181 -8.84 -2.89 -18.26
N ASN A 182 -7.62 -3.02 -18.80
CA ASN A 182 -7.18 -4.19 -19.55
C ASN A 182 -5.77 -4.57 -19.12
N LEU A 183 -5.70 -5.20 -17.95
CA LEU A 183 -4.46 -5.55 -17.27
C LEU A 183 -4.12 -7.02 -17.47
N THR A 184 -2.82 -7.30 -17.48
CA THR A 184 -2.29 -8.65 -17.30
C THR A 184 -1.37 -8.60 -16.10
N LEU A 185 -1.71 -9.33 -15.05
CA LEU A 185 -1.06 -9.30 -13.75
C LEU A 185 -0.06 -10.44 -13.69
N THR A 186 1.14 -10.19 -13.16
CA THR A 186 2.21 -11.20 -13.14
C THR A 186 2.17 -12.09 -11.88
N TYR A 187 1.77 -11.52 -10.74
CA TYR A 187 1.80 -12.20 -9.44
C TYR A 187 0.39 -12.57 -8.95
N PRO A 188 0.23 -13.62 -8.13
CA PRO A 188 1.25 -14.64 -7.81
C PRO A 188 1.49 -15.63 -8.96
N ALA A 189 0.54 -15.72 -9.88
CA ALA A 189 0.63 -16.40 -11.16
C ALA A 189 0.08 -15.46 -12.24
N LYS A 190 0.46 -15.66 -13.50
CA LYS A 190 0.05 -14.74 -14.58
C LYS A 190 -1.44 -14.88 -14.90
N HIS A 191 -2.20 -13.80 -14.82
CA HIS A 191 -3.65 -13.82 -15.03
C HIS A 191 -4.22 -12.44 -15.44
N LYS A 192 -5.54 -12.35 -15.62
CA LYS A 192 -6.28 -11.09 -15.87
C LYS A 192 -6.86 -10.54 -14.57
N LEU A 193 -7.18 -9.26 -14.51
CA LEU A 193 -7.80 -8.65 -13.32
C LEU A 193 -9.08 -9.38 -12.90
N ARG A 194 -9.23 -9.68 -11.61
CA ARG A 194 -10.35 -10.41 -11.02
C ARG A 194 -11.01 -9.65 -9.89
N ARG A 195 -12.33 -9.78 -9.81
CA ARG A 195 -13.16 -9.25 -8.72
C ARG A 195 -14.28 -10.22 -8.41
N GLN A 196 -14.48 -10.50 -7.13
CA GLN A 196 -15.45 -11.49 -6.66
C GLN A 196 -16.15 -10.93 -5.44
N PHE A 197 -17.40 -10.50 -5.60
CA PHE A 197 -18.15 -9.96 -4.47
C PHE A 197 -18.21 -10.96 -3.33
N GLN A 198 -17.69 -10.57 -2.16
CA GLN A 198 -17.58 -11.43 -0.99
C GLN A 198 -18.34 -10.81 0.19
N PRO A 199 -19.64 -11.08 0.35
CA PRO A 199 -20.46 -10.45 1.39
C PRO A 199 -20.05 -10.86 2.81
N ARG A 200 -19.28 -11.94 2.96
CA ARG A 200 -18.74 -12.42 4.25
C ARG A 200 -17.26 -12.78 4.10
N PRO A 201 -16.36 -11.79 4.08
CA PRO A 201 -14.93 -12.04 3.89
C PRO A 201 -14.26 -12.57 5.16
N PHE A 202 -14.90 -12.44 6.32
CA PHE A 202 -14.34 -12.81 7.62
C PHE A 202 -14.73 -14.22 8.11
N THR A 203 -15.43 -15.03 7.31
CA THR A 203 -15.94 -16.35 7.71
C THR A 203 -14.85 -17.35 8.15
N GLY A 204 -13.57 -17.07 7.86
CA GLY A 204 -12.41 -17.85 8.33
C GLY A 204 -11.62 -17.21 9.48
N LEU A 205 -12.03 -16.04 9.97
CA LEU A 205 -11.37 -15.35 11.09
C LEU A 205 -12.11 -15.62 12.40
N PRO A 206 -11.40 -15.78 13.53
CA PRO A 206 -12.04 -15.90 14.85
C PRO A 206 -13.00 -14.73 15.10
N GLY A 207 -14.29 -15.05 15.32
CA GLY A 207 -15.35 -14.07 15.56
C GLY A 207 -15.93 -13.39 14.31
N GLY A 208 -15.50 -13.75 13.10
CA GLY A 208 -15.91 -13.12 11.84
C GLY A 208 -17.10 -13.77 11.12
N GLU A 209 -17.55 -14.95 11.56
CA GLU A 209 -18.52 -15.81 10.87
C GLU A 209 -19.85 -15.14 10.51
N ASN A 210 -20.30 -14.18 11.32
CA ASN A 210 -21.58 -13.47 11.16
C ASN A 210 -21.41 -11.96 10.94
N ILE A 211 -20.18 -11.48 10.72
CA ILE A 211 -19.93 -10.05 10.56
C ILE A 211 -19.99 -9.68 9.09
N LEU A 212 -20.96 -8.84 8.75
CA LEU A 212 -21.00 -8.18 7.46
C LEU A 212 -19.92 -7.08 7.43
N PRO A 213 -19.07 -7.01 6.41
CA PRO A 213 -17.97 -6.06 6.37
C PRO A 213 -18.45 -4.61 6.29
N ASN A 214 -19.62 -4.36 5.70
CA ASN A 214 -20.18 -3.03 5.49
C ASN A 214 -20.51 -2.27 6.78
N ILE A 215 -20.73 -2.98 7.89
CA ILE A 215 -20.96 -2.34 9.19
C ILE A 215 -19.72 -1.63 9.71
N THR A 216 -18.51 -2.01 9.24
CA THR A 216 -17.23 -1.50 9.76
C THR A 216 -16.83 -0.15 9.15
N PHE A 217 -17.54 0.30 8.12
CA PHE A 217 -17.17 1.50 7.37
C PHE A 217 -18.35 2.42 7.05
N THR A 218 -19.41 2.38 7.87
CA THR A 218 -20.51 3.33 7.76
C THR A 218 -20.05 4.77 8.09
N PRO A 219 -20.82 5.81 7.74
CA PRO A 219 -20.52 7.18 8.16
C PRO A 219 -20.40 7.34 9.68
N ALA A 220 -21.12 6.52 10.47
CA ALA A 220 -20.99 6.49 11.92
C ALA A 220 -19.63 5.94 12.38
N GLU A 221 -19.13 4.88 11.72
CA GLU A 221 -17.80 4.32 11.98
C GLU A 221 -16.69 5.28 11.61
N ILE A 222 -16.84 6.02 10.50
CA ILE A 222 -15.89 7.08 10.14
C ILE A 222 -15.90 8.18 11.21
N LYS A 223 -17.07 8.57 11.73
CA LYS A 223 -17.15 9.53 12.83
C LYS A 223 -16.46 9.02 14.10
N ALA A 224 -16.62 7.74 14.42
CA ALA A 224 -15.98 7.09 15.56
C ALA A 224 -14.45 7.02 15.40
N LEU A 225 -13.95 6.62 14.23
CA LEU A 225 -12.52 6.68 13.87
C LEU A 225 -11.96 8.09 14.05
N LEU A 226 -12.64 9.10 13.51
CA LEU A 226 -12.16 10.48 13.60
C LEU A 226 -12.27 11.04 15.03
N ALA A 227 -13.03 10.41 15.93
CA ALA A 227 -13.21 10.79 17.33
C ALA A 227 -12.23 10.10 18.29
N GLN A 228 -11.30 9.29 17.78
CA GLN A 228 -10.25 8.68 18.60
C GLN A 228 -9.46 9.75 19.38
N PRO A 229 -9.00 9.43 20.61
CA PRO A 229 -8.42 10.42 21.52
C PRO A 229 -7.33 11.27 20.87
N GLU A 230 -7.35 12.57 21.16
CA GLU A 230 -6.39 13.52 20.61
C GLU A 230 -4.94 13.12 20.92
N GLY A 231 -4.08 13.14 19.90
CA GLY A 231 -2.67 12.74 19.99
C GLY A 231 -2.43 11.23 20.04
N ASN A 232 -3.48 10.40 20.17
CA ASN A 232 -3.35 8.96 20.28
C ASN A 232 -3.35 8.29 18.89
N PHE A 233 -2.20 8.33 18.23
CA PHE A 233 -1.99 7.69 16.93
C PHE A 233 -2.29 6.19 16.97
N THR A 234 -1.86 5.49 18.04
CA THR A 234 -2.08 4.05 18.19
C THR A 234 -3.57 3.71 18.19
N ALA A 235 -4.41 4.47 18.90
CA ALA A 235 -5.85 4.24 18.91
C ALA A 235 -6.51 4.49 17.55
N PHE A 236 -6.12 5.57 16.86
CA PHE A 236 -6.58 5.86 15.50
C PHE A 236 -6.23 4.72 14.52
N HIS A 237 -4.95 4.32 14.53
CA HIS A 237 -4.45 3.27 13.65
C HIS A 237 -5.08 1.91 13.96
N ALA A 238 -5.17 1.53 15.24
CA ALA A 238 -5.82 0.29 15.67
C ALA A 238 -7.28 0.20 15.19
N TYR A 239 -8.06 1.29 15.29
CA TYR A 239 -9.45 1.30 14.84
C TYR A 239 -9.59 1.07 13.34
N MET A 240 -8.63 1.60 12.56
CA MET A 240 -8.61 1.49 11.11
C MET A 240 -8.17 0.12 10.61
N GLU A 241 -7.06 -0.41 11.15
CA GLU A 241 -6.38 -1.62 10.65
C GLU A 241 -6.69 -2.88 11.47
N GLN A 242 -7.57 -2.83 12.48
CA GLN A 242 -8.01 -4.05 13.18
C GLN A 242 -8.50 -5.15 12.21
N PHE A 243 -8.38 -6.41 12.62
CA PHE A 243 -8.74 -7.59 11.80
C PHE A 243 -10.11 -7.49 11.14
N ILE A 244 -11.09 -7.01 11.90
CA ILE A 244 -12.45 -6.75 11.44
C ILE A 244 -12.63 -5.24 11.43
N GLY A 245 -11.91 -4.59 10.52
CA GLY A 245 -11.81 -3.14 10.40
C GLY A 245 -12.04 -2.69 8.98
N MET A 246 -12.33 -1.40 8.83
CA MET A 246 -12.66 -0.78 7.55
C MET A 246 -11.61 -1.00 6.45
N HIS A 247 -10.33 -1.03 6.80
CA HIS A 247 -9.25 -1.34 5.85
C HIS A 247 -9.41 -2.74 5.26
N GLY A 248 -9.35 -3.77 6.13
CA GLY A 248 -9.48 -5.17 5.71
C GLY A 248 -10.85 -5.49 5.11
N ALA A 249 -11.91 -4.80 5.54
CA ALA A 249 -13.27 -5.00 5.05
C ALA A 249 -13.40 -4.67 3.55
N ILE A 250 -12.80 -3.57 3.09
CA ILE A 250 -12.87 -3.17 1.67
C ILE A 250 -12.04 -4.11 0.79
N HIS A 251 -10.85 -4.52 1.26
CA HIS A 251 -10.09 -5.58 0.61
C HIS A 251 -10.93 -6.84 0.47
N GLY A 252 -11.44 -7.34 1.60
CA GLY A 252 -12.19 -8.58 1.67
C GLY A 252 -13.46 -8.59 0.83
N ILE A 253 -14.32 -7.57 0.93
CA ILE A 253 -15.63 -7.55 0.25
C ILE A 253 -15.53 -7.43 -1.27
N THR A 254 -14.49 -6.78 -1.77
CA THR A 254 -14.21 -6.70 -3.21
C THR A 254 -13.82 -8.07 -3.77
N GLY A 255 -13.19 -8.91 -2.95
CA GLY A 255 -12.66 -10.22 -3.33
C GLY A 255 -11.62 -10.13 -4.44
N GLY A 256 -11.48 -11.22 -5.21
CA GLY A 256 -10.56 -11.31 -6.34
C GLY A 256 -9.14 -10.87 -5.97
N ASP A 257 -8.52 -10.06 -6.82
CA ASP A 257 -7.15 -9.60 -6.62
C ASP A 257 -7.00 -8.68 -5.41
N LEU A 258 -7.98 -7.81 -5.13
CA LEU A 258 -7.89 -6.88 -4.00
C LEU A 258 -7.87 -7.61 -2.65
N ALA A 259 -8.59 -8.73 -2.54
CA ALA A 259 -8.58 -9.58 -1.35
C ALA A 259 -7.39 -10.56 -1.31
N GLY A 260 -6.57 -10.64 -2.36
CA GLY A 260 -5.50 -11.63 -2.43
C GLY A 260 -6.01 -13.06 -2.66
N ARG A 261 -7.14 -13.24 -3.35
CA ARG A 261 -7.63 -14.58 -3.74
C ARG A 261 -6.67 -15.20 -4.76
N CYS A 262 -6.44 -16.50 -4.70
CA CYS A 262 -5.54 -17.19 -5.61
C CYS A 262 -6.15 -17.27 -7.03
N PRO A 263 -5.45 -16.88 -8.10
CA PRO A 263 -5.90 -17.07 -9.48
C PRO A 263 -5.90 -18.54 -9.91
N ARG A 264 -6.74 -18.86 -10.91
CA ARG A 264 -6.67 -20.15 -11.59
C ARG A 264 -5.25 -20.35 -12.13
N GLY A 265 -4.68 -21.53 -11.85
CA GLY A 265 -3.28 -21.84 -12.16
C GLY A 265 -2.30 -21.56 -11.02
N SER A 266 -2.78 -21.02 -9.89
CA SER A 266 -2.02 -21.04 -8.64
C SER A 266 -1.96 -22.44 -8.01
N ASP A 267 -0.95 -22.63 -7.18
CA ASP A 267 -0.73 -23.84 -6.39
C ASP A 267 -0.18 -23.48 -4.99
N ALA A 268 0.12 -24.50 -4.18
CA ALA A 268 0.65 -24.32 -2.83
C ALA A 268 2.04 -23.65 -2.78
N THR A 269 2.73 -23.48 -3.92
CA THR A 269 4.04 -22.83 -3.98
C THR A 269 3.92 -21.32 -4.20
N ASN A 270 2.97 -20.89 -5.05
CA ASN A 270 2.82 -19.49 -5.41
C ASN A 270 1.67 -18.77 -4.68
N CYS A 271 0.67 -19.52 -4.20
CA CYS A 271 -0.45 -18.98 -3.43
C CYS A 271 -0.95 -20.02 -2.41
N PRO A 272 -0.18 -20.30 -1.35
CA PRO A 272 -0.56 -21.30 -0.34
C PRO A 272 -1.74 -20.89 0.54
N ILE A 273 -2.01 -19.59 0.63
CA ILE A 273 -3.06 -19.03 1.50
C ILE A 273 -3.99 -18.19 0.63
N ASP A 274 -5.17 -18.73 0.34
CA ASP A 274 -6.20 -18.01 -0.38
C ASP A 274 -6.76 -16.85 0.46
N GLY A 275 -6.78 -15.64 -0.11
CA GLY A 275 -7.19 -14.43 0.59
C GLY A 275 -6.08 -13.76 1.41
N ALA A 276 -4.81 -14.16 1.23
CA ALA A 276 -3.68 -13.44 1.79
C ALA A 276 -3.43 -12.15 0.99
N PRO A 277 -3.56 -10.94 1.57
CA PRO A 277 -3.51 -9.67 0.83
C PRO A 277 -2.08 -9.24 0.46
N THR A 278 -1.22 -10.18 0.05
CA THR A 278 0.19 -9.91 -0.30
C THR A 278 0.30 -9.19 -1.63
N PHE A 279 -0.51 -9.58 -2.61
CA PHE A 279 -0.57 -9.03 -3.96
C PHE A 279 -1.82 -8.17 -4.22
N SER A 280 -2.44 -7.63 -3.17
CA SER A 280 -3.66 -6.80 -3.27
C SER A 280 -3.50 -5.56 -4.15
N SER A 281 -2.29 -5.01 -4.24
CA SER A 281 -1.97 -3.89 -5.13
C SER A 281 -1.95 -4.24 -6.62
N ASN A 282 -2.14 -5.52 -6.98
CA ASN A 282 -2.48 -5.90 -8.36
C ASN A 282 -3.75 -5.21 -8.86
N GLU A 283 -4.73 -4.98 -7.98
CA GLU A 283 -5.97 -4.30 -8.33
C GLU A 283 -5.80 -2.78 -8.25
N PRO A 284 -6.02 -2.02 -9.34
CA PRO A 284 -5.93 -0.56 -9.31
C PRO A 284 -6.84 0.13 -8.28
N LEU A 285 -7.99 -0.47 -7.94
CA LEU A 285 -8.88 0.00 -6.86
C LEU A 285 -8.17 0.08 -5.50
N PHE A 286 -7.06 -0.66 -5.30
CA PHE A 286 -6.16 -0.52 -4.15
C PHE A 286 -5.79 0.94 -3.92
N HIS A 287 -5.42 1.67 -4.97
CA HIS A 287 -4.97 3.06 -4.83
C HIS A 287 -6.10 4.02 -4.51
N LEU A 288 -7.33 3.72 -4.94
CA LEU A 288 -8.52 4.49 -4.56
C LEU A 288 -8.91 4.19 -3.11
N HIS A 289 -8.84 2.93 -2.70
CA HIS A 289 -9.09 2.49 -1.32
C HIS A 289 -8.09 3.14 -0.35
N HIS A 290 -6.79 2.99 -0.62
CA HIS A 290 -5.73 3.60 0.20
C HIS A 290 -5.69 5.13 0.07
N GLY A 291 -6.20 5.68 -1.03
CA GLY A 291 -6.49 7.10 -1.15
C GLY A 291 -7.46 7.60 -0.07
N ASN A 292 -8.47 6.79 0.30
CA ASN A 292 -9.41 7.13 1.37
C ASN A 292 -8.85 6.81 2.75
N VAL A 293 -8.09 5.72 2.91
CA VAL A 293 -7.29 5.47 4.13
C VAL A 293 -6.42 6.69 4.48
N ASP A 294 -5.70 7.20 3.48
CA ASP A 294 -4.87 8.40 3.62
C ASP A 294 -5.71 9.67 3.88
N ARG A 295 -6.86 9.82 3.21
CA ARG A 295 -7.81 10.91 3.48
C ARG A 295 -8.30 10.91 4.91
N LEU A 296 -8.68 9.76 5.46
CA LEU A 296 -9.18 9.62 6.82
C LEU A 296 -8.09 9.94 7.85
N TRP A 297 -6.85 9.50 7.60
CA TRP A 297 -5.71 9.91 8.41
C TRP A 297 -5.46 11.41 8.33
N TRP A 298 -5.49 11.99 7.12
CA TRP A 298 -5.40 13.44 6.91
C TRP A 298 -6.51 14.21 7.66
N LEU A 299 -7.76 13.77 7.58
CA LEU A 299 -8.89 14.39 8.29
C LEU A 299 -8.68 14.35 9.81
N TRP A 300 -8.22 13.23 10.37
CA TRP A 300 -7.89 13.12 11.78
C TRP A 300 -6.74 14.06 12.17
N GLN A 301 -5.69 14.11 11.35
CA GLN A 301 -4.56 15.02 11.53
C GLN A 301 -4.96 16.50 11.50
N GLU A 302 -5.92 16.89 10.66
CA GLU A 302 -6.37 18.29 10.55
C GLU A 302 -7.27 18.73 11.71
N LYS A 303 -7.72 17.82 12.59
CA LYS A 303 -8.51 18.20 13.79
C LYS A 303 -7.70 18.94 14.84
N SER A 304 -6.41 18.65 14.99
CA SER A 304 -5.58 19.33 15.98
C SER A 304 -4.08 19.21 15.67
N ARG A 305 -3.28 20.10 16.27
CA ARG A 305 -1.82 20.04 16.14
C ARG A 305 -1.23 18.79 16.79
N SER A 306 -1.86 18.29 17.86
CA SER A 306 -1.45 17.04 18.51
C SER A 306 -1.61 15.87 17.56
N ASN A 307 -2.77 15.74 16.91
CA ASN A 307 -3.02 14.71 15.89
C ASN A 307 -2.07 14.85 14.69
N LYS A 308 -1.87 16.08 14.20
CA LYS A 308 -1.06 16.36 13.02
C LYS A 308 0.32 15.70 13.06
N PHE A 309 0.97 15.71 14.22
CA PHE A 309 2.32 15.18 14.41
C PHE A 309 2.37 13.96 15.34
N ALA A 310 1.24 13.38 15.69
CA ALA A 310 1.21 12.16 16.48
C ALA A 310 1.80 11.00 15.67
N PHE A 311 2.64 10.20 16.32
CA PHE A 311 3.22 9.00 15.74
C PHE A 311 3.68 8.07 16.86
N HIS A 312 3.35 6.79 16.75
CA HIS A 312 3.84 5.71 17.60
C HIS A 312 3.64 4.39 16.85
N GLY A 313 4.47 3.38 17.12
CA GLY A 313 4.30 2.04 16.55
C GLY A 313 5.62 1.29 16.46
N GLY A 314 5.52 -0.03 16.48
CA GLY A 314 6.65 -0.94 16.33
C GLY A 314 6.99 -1.22 14.87
N SER A 315 8.20 -1.73 14.61
CA SER A 315 8.62 -2.16 13.26
C SER A 315 8.28 -3.61 12.95
N VAL A 316 7.84 -4.38 13.95
CA VAL A 316 7.56 -5.81 13.81
C VAL A 316 6.07 -6.06 14.02
N GLN A 317 5.45 -6.72 13.05
CA GLN A 317 4.08 -7.20 13.19
C GLN A 317 4.02 -8.35 14.20
N ASP A 318 3.14 -8.23 15.20
CA ASP A 318 2.81 -9.34 16.11
C ASP A 318 1.29 -9.44 16.28
N ILE A 319 0.70 -10.25 15.39
CA ILE A 319 -0.73 -10.54 15.38
C ILE A 319 -1.18 -11.25 16.67
N SER A 320 -0.32 -12.05 17.29
CA SER A 320 -0.68 -12.82 18.49
C SER A 320 -0.92 -11.93 19.71
N GLN A 321 -0.33 -10.73 19.72
CA GLN A 321 -0.45 -9.74 20.78
C GLN A 321 -1.13 -8.44 20.30
N ILE A 322 -1.97 -8.52 19.28
CA ILE A 322 -2.56 -7.33 18.64
C ILE A 322 -3.38 -6.45 19.59
N ALA A 323 -3.96 -7.02 20.64
CA ALA A 323 -4.69 -6.25 21.65
C ALA A 323 -3.76 -5.33 22.48
N GLN A 324 -2.51 -5.75 22.68
CA GLN A 324 -1.50 -4.98 23.41
C GLN A 324 -0.68 -4.08 22.47
N TYR A 325 -0.40 -4.58 21.25
CA TYR A 325 0.46 -3.93 20.26
C TYR A 325 -0.23 -3.87 18.90
N PRO A 326 -1.31 -3.09 18.76
CA PRO A 326 -2.14 -3.08 17.55
C PRO A 326 -1.42 -2.51 16.32
N ASN A 327 -0.33 -1.77 16.54
CA ASN A 327 0.51 -1.18 15.51
C ASN A 327 1.98 -1.61 15.64
N GLY A 328 2.18 -2.86 16.05
CA GLY A 328 3.47 -3.53 16.04
C GLY A 328 4.23 -3.43 17.36
N VAL A 329 5.13 -4.39 17.54
CA VAL A 329 6.02 -4.51 18.69
C VAL A 329 7.40 -3.93 18.40
N ALA A 330 8.20 -3.76 19.45
CA ALA A 330 9.56 -3.26 19.34
C ALA A 330 10.39 -4.05 18.30
N PRO A 331 11.37 -3.44 17.62
CA PRO A 331 11.88 -2.07 17.84
C PRO A 331 10.86 -0.95 17.57
N TRP A 332 10.83 0.05 18.46
CA TRP A 332 9.95 1.21 18.30
C TRP A 332 10.49 2.16 17.23
N LEU A 333 9.64 2.48 16.26
CA LEU A 333 10.00 3.40 15.18
C LEU A 333 10.12 4.83 15.71
N LYS A 334 11.09 5.55 15.17
CA LYS A 334 11.30 6.98 15.37
C LYS A 334 10.83 7.73 14.14
N LYS A 335 10.42 8.97 14.32
CA LYS A 335 10.05 9.85 13.18
C LYS A 335 11.19 10.05 12.17
N THR A 336 12.45 9.87 12.59
CA THR A 336 13.63 9.95 11.74
C THR A 336 13.87 8.68 10.90
N ASP A 337 13.21 7.56 11.23
CA ASP A 337 13.39 6.32 10.49
C ASP A 337 12.81 6.47 9.09
N LEU A 338 13.43 5.78 8.13
CA LEU A 338 13.10 5.88 6.73
C LEU A 338 12.00 4.89 6.35
N ILE A 339 11.05 5.37 5.54
CA ILE A 339 10.05 4.54 4.90
C ILE A 339 10.71 3.82 3.71
N PRO A 340 10.72 2.48 3.67
CA PRO A 340 11.36 1.74 2.60
C PRO A 340 10.59 1.91 1.28
N GLY A 341 11.31 2.09 0.17
CA GLY A 341 10.74 2.20 -1.17
C GLY A 341 11.16 1.09 -2.14
N ALA A 342 11.84 0.06 -1.64
CA ALA A 342 12.38 -1.07 -2.40
C ALA A 342 13.08 -0.68 -3.71
N GLY A 343 13.81 0.44 -3.72
CA GLY A 343 14.51 0.97 -4.91
C GLY A 343 13.60 1.61 -5.97
N MET A 344 12.27 1.43 -5.88
CA MET A 344 11.31 1.96 -6.85
C MET A 344 11.05 3.46 -6.68
N PHE A 345 11.06 3.94 -5.44
CA PHE A 345 10.93 5.34 -5.10
C PHE A 345 11.84 5.71 -3.92
N LYS A 346 12.13 7.01 -3.79
CA LYS A 346 13.06 7.51 -2.77
C LYS A 346 12.44 7.36 -1.38
N SER A 347 13.20 6.74 -0.48
CA SER A 347 12.86 6.73 0.94
C SER A 347 12.87 8.12 1.54
N ILE A 348 11.83 8.42 2.33
CA ILE A 348 11.72 9.64 3.14
C ILE A 348 11.57 9.25 4.60
N SER A 349 11.81 10.20 5.51
CA SER A 349 11.57 9.94 6.93
C SER A 349 10.07 9.84 7.22
N ILE A 350 9.71 9.11 8.27
CA ILE A 350 8.34 9.10 8.79
C ILE A 350 7.87 10.53 9.11
N GLN A 351 8.76 11.39 9.62
CA GLN A 351 8.46 12.80 9.90
C GLN A 351 7.99 13.56 8.66
N ASP A 352 8.66 13.37 7.53
CA ASP A 352 8.31 14.01 6.26
C ASP A 352 6.94 13.54 5.76
N SER A 353 6.45 12.39 6.24
CA SER A 353 5.14 11.87 5.86
C SER A 353 3.95 12.53 6.58
N LEU A 354 4.21 13.22 7.70
CA LEU A 354 3.15 13.67 8.61
C LEU A 354 2.40 14.93 8.12
N ASP A 355 2.97 15.70 7.20
CA ASP A 355 2.31 16.88 6.64
C ASP A 355 2.27 16.86 5.12
N THR A 356 1.12 16.49 4.56
CA THR A 356 0.87 16.46 3.11
C THR A 356 1.02 17.83 2.44
N ARG A 357 1.01 18.93 3.20
CA ARG A 357 1.21 20.31 2.69
C ARG A 357 2.68 20.70 2.56
N LYS A 358 3.60 19.77 2.79
CA LYS A 358 5.05 19.94 2.61
C LYS A 358 5.57 19.02 1.50
N PRO A 359 6.70 19.38 0.86
CA PRO A 359 7.39 18.44 -0.01
C PRO A 359 7.78 17.16 0.75
N PRO A 360 7.75 15.98 0.10
CA PRO A 360 7.53 15.79 -1.34
C PRO A 360 6.05 15.82 -1.79
N PHE A 361 5.09 15.83 -0.87
CA PHE A 361 3.69 15.55 -1.16
C PHE A 361 2.91 16.69 -1.82
N CYS A 362 2.86 17.85 -1.17
CA CYS A 362 2.15 19.03 -1.66
C CYS A 362 0.69 18.82 -2.10
N TYR A 363 -0.12 18.14 -1.28
CA TYR A 363 -1.54 17.91 -1.54
C TYR A 363 -2.45 18.07 -0.31
N VAL A 364 -3.74 18.25 -0.59
CA VAL A 364 -4.88 18.12 0.34
C VAL A 364 -5.97 17.27 -0.33
N TYR A 365 -7.04 16.98 0.41
CA TYR A 365 -8.25 16.33 -0.13
C TYR A 365 -9.38 17.34 -0.35
N ASP A 366 -10.24 17.08 -1.33
CA ASP A 366 -11.55 17.76 -1.41
C ASP A 366 -12.39 17.43 -0.16
N ARG A 367 -13.23 18.39 0.23
CA ARG A 367 -14.00 18.35 1.48
C ARG A 367 -15.43 17.97 1.25
#